data_AF-A0A4Y9F119-F1
#
_entry.id   AF-A0A4Y9F119-F1
#
_cell.length_a   1.000
_cell.length_b   1.000
_cell.length_c   1.000
_cell.angle_alpha   90.00
_cell.angle_beta   90.00
_cell.angle_gamma   90.00
#
_symmetry.space_group_name_H-M   'P 1'
#
loop_
_entity.id
_entity.type
_entity.pdbx_description
1 polymer ?
#
loop_
_entity_poly.entity_id
_entity_poly.type
_entity_poly.pdbx_seq_one_letter_code
_entity_poly.pdbx_strand_id
1 'polypeptide(L)'
;MDGVPEAVKEWYWQEVKRLTLRSLFYWILIAIVLPVLSPLFKGVVIGPLPSLHWYINGFIVIALGVILIFWYAARMNRLDQELERKLKEGR
;
A
#
# COMPACT_ATOMS: atom_id res chain seq x y z
N MET A 1 -28.40 12.16 -2.19
CA MET A 1 -27.32 11.88 -1.21
C MET A 1 -27.27 13.06 -0.24
N ASP A 2 -28.42 13.39 0.35
CA ASP A 2 -28.70 14.78 0.77
C ASP A 2 -28.82 14.93 2.29
N GLY A 3 -28.29 13.95 3.04
CA GLY A 3 -28.30 13.93 4.51
C GLY A 3 -26.95 13.65 5.17
N VAL A 4 -25.85 13.59 4.40
CA VAL A 4 -24.49 13.44 4.98
C VAL A 4 -23.89 14.83 5.18
N PRO A 5 -23.42 15.19 6.39
CA PRO A 5 -22.77 16.47 6.63
C PRO A 5 -21.58 16.68 5.69
N GLU A 6 -21.48 17.86 5.07
CA GLU A 6 -20.38 18.19 4.14
C GLU A 6 -19.00 18.03 4.80
N ALA A 7 -18.88 18.38 6.08
CA ALA A 7 -17.65 18.19 6.86
C ALA A 7 -17.19 16.72 6.91
N VAL A 8 -18.11 15.76 6.94
CA VAL A 8 -17.79 14.32 6.95
C VAL A 8 -17.30 13.87 5.57
N LYS A 9 -17.90 14.40 4.49
CA LYS A 9 -17.45 14.13 3.11
C LYS A 9 -16.03 14.64 2.87
N GLU A 10 -15.76 15.88 3.29
CA GLU A 10 -14.43 16.49 3.17
C GLU A 10 -13.38 15.72 3.97
N TRP A 11 -13.69 15.34 5.21
CA TRP A 11 -12.80 14.53 6.04
C TRP A 11 -12.48 13.18 5.39
N TYR A 12 -13.50 12.46 4.92
CA TYR A 12 -13.31 11.15 4.29
C TYR A 12 -12.47 11.27 3.01
N TRP A 13 -12.75 12.26 2.17
CA TRP A 13 -11.98 12.51 0.96
C TRP A 13 -10.51 12.82 1.25
N GLN A 14 -10.23 13.65 2.27
CA GLN A 14 -8.87 13.95 2.68
C GLN A 14 -8.12 12.70 3.16
N GLU A 15 -8.79 11.84 3.94
CA GLU A 15 -8.14 10.65 4.49
C GLU A 15 -7.92 9.57 3.42
N VAL A 16 -8.87 9.36 2.49
CA VAL A 16 -8.66 8.51 1.30
C VAL A 16 -7.48 9.02 0.49
N LYS A 17 -7.45 10.31 0.15
CA LYS A 17 -6.36 10.92 -0.62
C LYS A 17 -5.00 10.71 0.06
N ARG A 18 -4.94 10.90 1.38
CA ARG A 18 -3.74 10.68 2.20
C ARG A 18 -3.31 9.22 2.19
N LEU A 19 -4.25 8.29 2.33
CA LEU A 19 -3.97 6.86 2.29
C LEU A 19 -3.43 6.45 0.92
N THR A 20 -4.08 6.86 -0.16
CA THR A 20 -3.65 6.58 -1.54
C THR A 20 -2.26 7.14 -1.82
N LEU A 21 -1.99 8.39 -1.44
CA LEU A 21 -0.66 9.00 -1.64
C LEU A 21 0.44 8.25 -0.89
N ARG A 22 0.19 7.83 0.36
CA ARG A 22 1.14 7.01 1.12
C ARG A 22 1.39 5.67 0.46
N SER A 23 0.33 4.97 0.01
CA SER A 23 0.46 3.70 -0.69
C SER A 23 1.26 3.85 -1.98
N LEU A 24 0.99 4.88 -2.79
CA LEU A 24 1.75 5.17 -4.00
C LEU A 24 3.22 5.47 -3.70
N PHE A 25 3.50 6.22 -2.64
CA PHE A 25 4.87 6.50 -2.22
C PHE A 25 5.62 5.22 -1.84
N TYR A 26 5.02 4.35 -1.01
CA TYR A 26 5.61 3.06 -0.67
C TYR A 26 5.79 2.15 -1.89
N TRP A 27 4.83 2.16 -2.82
CA TRP A 27 4.93 1.40 -4.05
C TRP A 27 6.14 1.83 -4.90
N ILE A 28 6.29 3.13 -5.15
CA ILE A 28 7.41 3.68 -5.90
C ILE A 28 8.74 3.36 -5.20
N LEU A 29 8.77 3.48 -3.87
CA LEU A 29 9.96 3.15 -3.09
C LEU A 29 10.37 1.69 -3.29
N ILE A 30 9.44 0.74 -3.16
CA ILE A 30 9.70 -0.68 -3.35
C ILE A 30 10.11 -0.99 -4.80
N ALA A 31 9.41 -0.40 -5.78
CA ALA A 31 9.63 -0.64 -7.20
C ALA A 31 10.95 -0.06 -7.73
N ILE A 32 11.48 1.00 -7.11
CA ILE A 32 12.73 1.64 -7.54
C ILE A 32 13.92 1.20 -6.68
N VAL A 33 13.78 1.21 -5.35
CA VAL A 33 14.91 0.95 -4.44
C VAL A 33 15.37 -0.50 -4.52
N LEU A 34 14.44 -1.47 -4.55
CA LEU A 34 14.84 -2.89 -4.58
C LEU A 34 15.58 -3.27 -5.87
N PRO A 35 15.17 -2.84 -7.08
CA PRO A 35 15.95 -3.09 -8.27
C PRO A 35 17.31 -2.40 -8.29
N VAL A 36 17.42 -1.19 -7.74
CA VAL A 36 18.70 -0.47 -7.64
C VAL A 36 19.65 -1.17 -6.67
N LEU A 37 19.15 -1.76 -5.58
CA LEU A 37 19.96 -2.52 -4.62
C LEU A 37 20.22 -3.97 -5.06
N SER A 38 19.46 -4.50 -6.02
CA SER A 38 19.56 -5.88 -6.52
C SER A 38 21.00 -6.34 -6.88
N PRO A 39 21.85 -5.51 -7.53
CA PRO A 39 23.23 -5.91 -7.85
C PRO A 39 24.10 -6.25 -6.64
N LEU A 40 23.79 -5.71 -5.45
CA LEU A 40 24.52 -6.01 -4.22
C LEU A 40 24.29 -7.46 -3.73
N PHE A 41 23.19 -8.09 -4.17
CA PHE A 41 22.82 -9.45 -3.81
C PHE A 41 23.27 -10.50 -4.83
N LYS A 42 24.17 -10.13 -5.77
CA LYS A 42 24.67 -11.04 -6.81
C LYS A 42 25.39 -12.27 -6.28
N GLY A 43 26.04 -12.18 -5.11
CA GLY A 43 26.78 -13.28 -4.49
C GLY A 43 25.97 -14.18 -3.54
N VAL A 44 24.71 -13.84 -3.24
CA VAL A 44 23.88 -14.62 -2.31
C VAL A 44 23.08 -15.65 -3.10
N VAL A 45 23.53 -16.90 -3.03
CA VAL A 45 22.86 -18.06 -3.63
C VAL A 45 22.20 -18.85 -2.50
N ILE A 46 20.88 -19.03 -2.57
CA ILE A 46 20.14 -19.85 -1.60
C ILE A 46 19.93 -21.23 -2.21
N GLY A 47 20.81 -22.18 -1.89
CA GLY A 47 20.70 -23.57 -2.36
C GLY A 47 20.90 -23.71 -3.89
N PRO A 48 20.08 -24.53 -4.59
CA PRO A 48 20.16 -24.69 -6.04
C PRO A 48 19.45 -23.57 -6.82
N LEU A 49 18.85 -22.60 -6.14
CA LEU A 49 18.07 -21.53 -6.77
C LEU A 49 19.00 -20.48 -7.39
N PRO A 50 18.60 -19.86 -8.51
CA PRO A 50 19.27 -18.69 -9.07
C PRO A 50 19.56 -17.64 -8.00
N SER A 51 20.69 -16.97 -8.15
CA SER A 51 21.13 -15.85 -7.30
C SER A 51 20.01 -14.86 -7.02
N LEU A 52 19.93 -14.42 -5.75
CA LEU A 52 18.79 -13.67 -5.21
C LEU A 52 18.46 -12.38 -5.99
N HIS A 53 19.44 -11.78 -6.66
CA HIS A 53 19.25 -10.59 -7.50
C HIS A 53 18.20 -10.75 -8.63
N TRP A 54 18.08 -11.95 -9.21
CA TRP A 54 17.05 -12.24 -10.22
C TRP A 54 15.64 -12.29 -9.59
N TYR A 55 15.54 -12.87 -8.39
CA TYR A 55 14.28 -12.95 -7.66
C TYR A 55 13.83 -11.60 -7.11
N ILE A 56 14.76 -10.70 -6.77
CA ILE A 56 14.43 -9.35 -6.28
C ILE A 56 13.58 -8.60 -7.32
N ASN A 57 14.04 -8.56 -8.57
CA ASN A 57 13.39 -7.80 -9.63
C ASN A 57 12.11 -8.46 -10.15
N GLY A 58 12.06 -9.80 -10.16
CA GLY A 58 10.92 -10.54 -10.71
C GLY A 58 9.83 -10.87 -9.69
N PHE A 59 10.20 -11.44 -8.55
CA PHE A 59 9.24 -12.04 -7.62
C PHE A 59 9.04 -11.18 -6.37
N ILE A 60 10.12 -10.70 -5.74
CA ILE A 60 10.05 -10.01 -4.44
C ILE A 60 9.35 -8.65 -4.58
N VAL A 61 9.70 -7.85 -5.59
CA VAL A 61 9.02 -6.56 -5.84
C VAL A 61 7.51 -6.76 -6.07
N ILE A 62 7.12 -7.77 -6.85
CA ILE A 62 5.71 -8.07 -7.12
C ILE A 62 5.02 -8.56 -5.85
N ALA A 63 5.62 -9.49 -5.11
CA ALA A 63 5.06 -10.03 -3.86
C ALA A 63 4.84 -8.92 -2.83
N LEU A 64 5.81 -8.02 -2.66
CA LEU A 64 5.67 -6.84 -1.80
C LEU A 64 4.59 -5.88 -2.29
N GLY A 65 4.44 -5.73 -3.60
CA GLY A 65 3.33 -4.99 -4.20
C GLY A 65 1.97 -5.56 -3.84
N VAL A 66 1.81 -6.88 -3.97
CA VAL A 66 0.59 -7.58 -3.59
C VAL A 66 0.29 -7.40 -2.10
N ILE A 67 1.31 -7.55 -1.24
CA ILE A 67 1.16 -7.32 0.21
C ILE A 67 0.70 -5.88 0.48
N LEU A 68 1.27 -4.89 -0.22
CA LEU A 68 0.89 -3.48 -0.10
C LEU A 68 -0.56 -3.23 -0.53
N ILE A 69 -1.04 -3.92 -1.57
CA ILE A 69 -2.45 -3.84 -2.01
C ILE A 69 -3.37 -4.39 -0.93
N PHE A 70 -3.08 -5.56 -0.37
CA PHE A 70 -3.88 -6.12 0.73
C PHE A 70 -3.86 -5.22 1.97
N TRP A 71 -2.70 -4.66 2.30
CA TRP A 71 -2.57 -3.70 3.39
C TRP A 71 -3.42 -2.44 3.14
N TYR A 72 -3.38 -1.90 1.92
CA TYR A 72 -4.21 -0.76 1.53
C TYR A 72 -5.70 -1.10 1.63
N ALA A 73 -6.14 -2.25 1.12
CA ALA A 73 -7.52 -2.69 1.21
C ALA A 73 -7.98 -2.83 2.67
N ALA A 74 -7.14 -3.41 3.54
CA ALA A 74 -7.43 -3.50 4.97
C ALA A 74 -7.53 -2.12 5.65
N ARG A 75 -6.70 -1.14 5.25
CA ARG A 75 -6.79 0.23 5.76
C ARG A 75 -8.01 0.97 5.22
N MET A 76 -8.38 0.77 3.97
CA MET A 76 -9.60 1.32 3.37
C MET A 76 -10.84 0.80 4.11
N ASN A 77 -10.92 -0.52 4.35
CA ASN A 77 -12.03 -1.11 5.08
C ASN A 77 -12.18 -0.55 6.51
N ARG A 78 -11.05 -0.26 7.19
CA ARG A 78 -11.08 0.44 8.49
C ARG A 78 -11.59 1.87 8.38
N LEU A 79 -11.19 2.60 7.33
CA LEU A 79 -11.66 3.97 7.09
C LEU A 79 -13.17 4.01 6.80
N ASP A 80 -13.67 3.02 6.06
CA ASP A 80 -15.10 2.87 5.77
C ASP A 80 -15.90 2.57 7.05
N GLN A 81 -15.38 1.73 7.94
CA GLN A 81 -15.98 1.50 9.26
C GLN A 81 -16.00 2.76 10.13
N GLU A 82 -14.93 3.58 10.09
CA GLU A 82 -14.90 4.86 10.79
C GLU A 82 -15.92 5.86 10.23
N LEU A 83 -16.11 5.86 8.91
CA LEU A 83 -17.15 6.65 8.24
C LEU A 83 -18.55 6.22 8.70
N GLU A 84 -18.86 4.92 8.68
CA GLU A 84 -20.14 4.40 9.17
C GLU A 84 -20.40 4.78 10.63
N ARG A 85 -19.36 4.71 11.47
CA ARG A 85 -19.46 5.09 12.89
C ARG A 85 -19.78 6.57 13.05
N LYS A 86 -19.10 7.46 12.32
CA LYS A 86 -19.36 8.91 12.32
C LYS A 86 -20.78 9.24 11.87
N LEU A 87 -21.26 8.56 10.82
CA LEU A 87 -22.62 8.72 10.31
C LEU A 87 -23.68 8.29 11.35
N LYS A 88 -23.45 7.19 12.08
CA LYS A 88 -24.34 6.72 13.17
C LYS A 88 -24.34 7.64 14.39
N GLU A 89 -23.19 8.25 14.70
CA GLU A 89 -23.04 9.19 15.82
C GLU A 89 -23.65 10.57 15.52
N GLY A 90 -24.14 10.82 14.30
CA GLY A 90 -24.82 12.07 13.93
C GLY A 90 -23.94 13.32 14.00
N ARG A 91 -22.61 13.14 13.85
CA ARG A 91 -21.60 14.21 13.87
C ARG A 91 -20.93 14.39 12.52
#